data_AF-A0A1Y5DAI6-F1
#
_entry.id   AF-A0A1Y5DAI6-F1
#
_cell.length_a   1.000
_cell.length_b   1.000
_cell.length_c   1.000
_cell.angle_alpha   90.00
_cell.angle_beta   90.00
_cell.angle_gamma   90.00
#
_symmetry.space_group_name_H-M   'P 1'
#
loop_
_entity.id
_entity.type
_entity.pdbx_description
1 polymer ?
#
loop_
_entity_poly.entity_id
_entity_poly.type
_entity_poly.pdbx_seq_one_letter_code
_entity_poly.pdbx_strand_id
1 'polypeptide(L)'
;MSSAFASETLLNHVKSTSQAMSAFYMQGLSEGNEKYLREFTRFKKQSEMLLKQYVRENGPQGEALLHRWQGFSGELNLEYHADYGWEVDGRVRQDFRAYLSDIYQLVDKQKTNYSTAKDQKLLTSVQVEALAARFFDISSTYDGTESLFTSDMKKLNPQIISADVKGRLVSLASSSSEAGMKNSLASAKSKWEFVENSVVNYKGQSAYFVVYATKNKIHQVLAQK
;
A
#
# COMPACT_ATOMS: atom_id res chain seq x y z
N MET A 1 -6.71 -11.47 24.49
CA MET A 1 -7.47 -11.42 23.22
C MET A 1 -7.23 -10.14 22.42
N SER A 2 -6.77 -9.01 22.98
CA SER A 2 -6.57 -7.75 22.24
C SER A 2 -5.47 -7.79 21.15
N SER A 3 -4.42 -8.59 21.31
CA SER A 3 -3.27 -8.59 20.40
C SER A 3 -3.56 -9.09 19.00
N ALA A 4 -4.41 -10.12 18.85
CA ALA A 4 -4.79 -10.66 17.54
C ALA A 4 -5.67 -9.67 16.76
N PHE A 5 -6.61 -9.01 17.42
CA PHE A 5 -7.43 -7.95 16.81
C PHE A 5 -6.57 -6.76 16.38
N ALA A 6 -5.68 -6.28 17.26
CA ALA A 6 -4.75 -5.20 16.93
C ALA A 6 -3.87 -5.53 15.71
N SER A 7 -3.48 -6.79 15.56
CA SER A 7 -2.66 -7.27 14.44
C SER A 7 -3.41 -7.18 13.09
N GLU A 8 -4.67 -7.64 13.03
CA GLU A 8 -5.52 -7.54 11.84
C GLU A 8 -5.91 -6.07 11.55
N THR A 9 -6.19 -5.28 12.59
CA THR A 9 -6.48 -3.84 12.46
C THR A 9 -5.30 -3.08 11.89
N LEU A 10 -4.07 -3.37 12.36
CA LEU A 10 -2.85 -2.78 11.80
C LEU A 10 -2.68 -3.11 10.32
N LEU A 11 -2.83 -4.39 9.94
CA LEU A 11 -2.77 -4.79 8.53
C LEU A 11 -3.76 -4.00 7.67
N ASN A 12 -5.01 -3.90 8.13
CA ASN A 12 -6.02 -3.15 7.40
C ASN A 12 -5.72 -1.64 7.35
N HIS A 13 -5.17 -1.06 8.43
CA HIS A 13 -4.74 0.34 8.42
C HIS A 13 -3.65 0.58 7.37
N VAL A 14 -2.59 -0.26 7.33
CA VAL A 14 -1.54 -0.15 6.30
C VAL A 14 -2.13 -0.32 4.90
N LYS A 15 -3.03 -1.28 4.70
CA LYS A 15 -3.73 -1.50 3.42
C LYS A 15 -4.48 -0.24 2.98
N SER A 16 -5.35 0.31 3.83
CA SER A 16 -6.15 1.49 3.49
C SER A 16 -5.31 2.75 3.31
N THR A 17 -4.24 2.93 4.08
CA THR A 17 -3.26 4.01 3.88
C THR A 17 -2.58 3.90 2.51
N SER A 18 -2.15 2.70 2.13
CA SER A 18 -1.51 2.44 0.83
C SER A 18 -2.48 2.66 -0.34
N GLN A 19 -3.74 2.25 -0.16
CA GLN A 19 -4.80 2.49 -1.14
C GLN A 19 -5.12 3.97 -1.30
N ALA A 20 -5.17 4.72 -0.19
CA ALA A 20 -5.33 6.17 -0.21
C ALA A 20 -4.17 6.83 -0.96
N MET A 21 -2.93 6.46 -0.65
CA MET A 21 -1.74 6.98 -1.32
C MET A 21 -1.74 6.70 -2.83
N SER A 22 -2.02 5.45 -3.22
CA SER A 22 -2.10 5.08 -4.63
C SER A 22 -3.17 5.89 -5.37
N ALA A 23 -4.36 6.03 -4.78
CA ALA A 23 -5.46 6.79 -5.38
C ALA A 23 -5.15 8.29 -5.47
N PHE A 24 -4.52 8.85 -4.42
CA PHE A 24 -4.11 10.25 -4.38
C PHE A 24 -3.18 10.58 -5.54
N TYR A 25 -2.07 9.87 -5.70
CA TYR A 25 -1.14 10.13 -6.79
C TYR A 25 -1.70 9.73 -8.16
N MET A 26 -2.54 8.70 -8.22
CA MET A 26 -3.22 8.33 -9.46
C MET A 26 -4.17 9.42 -9.95
N GLN A 27 -4.80 10.21 -9.06
CA GLN A 27 -5.58 11.37 -9.43
C GLN A 27 -4.71 12.38 -10.21
N GLY A 28 -3.53 12.73 -9.70
CA GLY A 28 -2.62 13.65 -10.38
C GLY A 28 -2.12 13.11 -11.73
N LEU A 29 -1.69 11.84 -11.77
CA LEU A 29 -1.22 11.15 -12.97
C LEU A 29 -2.30 10.94 -14.05
N SER A 30 -3.57 11.11 -13.69
CA SER A 30 -4.71 11.01 -14.62
C SER A 30 -5.40 12.35 -14.84
N GLU A 31 -4.65 13.44 -14.70
CA GLU A 31 -5.10 14.80 -14.99
C GLU A 31 -6.32 15.22 -14.16
N GLY A 32 -6.38 14.76 -12.90
CA GLY A 32 -7.44 15.14 -11.97
C GLY A 32 -8.69 14.28 -12.04
N ASN A 33 -8.62 13.06 -12.59
CA ASN A 33 -9.81 12.20 -12.75
C ASN A 33 -10.54 11.95 -11.41
N GLU A 34 -11.80 12.37 -11.35
CA GLU A 34 -12.63 12.33 -10.14
C GLU A 34 -12.81 10.93 -9.53
N LYS A 35 -12.69 9.87 -10.34
CA LYS A 35 -12.77 8.50 -9.84
C LYS A 35 -11.74 8.28 -8.72
N TYR A 36 -10.51 8.73 -8.94
CA TYR A 36 -9.42 8.52 -8.00
C TYR A 36 -9.53 9.46 -6.80
N LEU A 37 -10.09 10.66 -6.96
CA LEU A 37 -10.45 11.54 -5.85
C LEU A 37 -11.48 10.87 -4.91
N ARG A 38 -12.51 10.24 -5.46
CA ARG A 38 -13.51 9.48 -4.67
C ARG A 38 -12.88 8.29 -3.95
N GLU A 39 -12.02 7.55 -4.64
CA GLU A 39 -11.30 6.43 -4.04
C GLU A 39 -10.36 6.88 -2.92
N PHE A 40 -9.57 7.95 -3.14
CA PHE A 40 -8.70 8.57 -2.15
C PHE A 40 -9.50 8.98 -0.90
N THR A 41 -10.57 9.74 -1.09
CA THR A 41 -11.43 10.23 0.02
C THR A 41 -11.96 9.06 0.85
N ARG A 42 -12.46 8.00 0.19
CA ARG A 42 -12.95 6.79 0.86
C ARG A 42 -11.85 6.10 1.65
N PHE A 43 -10.70 5.85 1.04
CA PHE A 43 -9.60 5.10 1.68
C PHE A 43 -8.92 5.90 2.80
N LYS A 44 -8.78 7.22 2.65
CA LYS A 44 -8.31 8.13 3.70
C LYS A 44 -9.19 8.04 4.95
N LYS A 45 -10.52 8.15 4.77
CA LYS A 45 -11.48 7.99 5.87
C LYS A 45 -11.41 6.60 6.49
N GLN A 46 -11.31 5.55 5.68
CA GLN A 46 -11.18 4.18 6.18
C GLN A 46 -9.89 3.98 6.99
N SER A 47 -8.77 4.52 6.51
CA SER A 47 -7.49 4.47 7.22
C SER A 47 -7.58 5.13 8.59
N GLU A 48 -8.20 6.31 8.68
CA GLU A 48 -8.39 7.01 9.95
C GLU A 48 -9.28 6.22 10.93
N MET A 49 -10.38 5.62 10.45
CA MET A 49 -11.25 4.78 11.28
C MET A 49 -10.50 3.56 11.85
N LEU A 50 -9.69 2.90 11.02
CA LEU A 50 -8.87 1.76 11.43
C LEU A 50 -7.78 2.17 12.41
N LEU A 51 -7.18 3.36 12.23
CA LEU A 51 -6.19 3.88 13.17
C LEU A 51 -6.80 4.17 14.55
N LYS A 52 -7.98 4.80 14.58
CA LYS A 52 -8.74 5.01 15.83
C LYS A 52 -9.12 3.68 16.48
N GLN A 53 -9.44 2.65 15.70
CA GLN A 53 -9.67 1.31 16.22
C GLN A 53 -8.40 0.69 16.81
N TYR A 54 -7.27 0.81 16.10
CA TYR A 54 -5.98 0.30 16.55
C TYR A 54 -5.56 0.93 17.89
N VAL A 55 -5.81 2.23 18.06
CA VAL A 55 -5.65 2.93 19.34
C VAL A 55 -6.51 2.30 20.44
N ARG A 56 -7.82 2.12 20.20
CA ARG A 56 -8.74 1.49 21.18
C ARG A 56 -8.34 0.05 21.54
N GLU A 57 -7.68 -0.66 20.63
CA GLU A 57 -7.18 -2.01 20.84
C GLU A 57 -5.83 -2.05 21.57
N ASN A 58 -5.31 -0.88 22.01
CA ASN A 58 -3.98 -0.71 22.61
C ASN A 58 -2.84 -1.15 21.68
N GLY A 59 -3.00 -0.86 20.39
CA GLY A 59 -2.00 -1.12 19.37
C GLY A 59 -0.68 -0.39 19.67
N PRO A 60 0.49 -1.07 19.54
CA PRO A 60 1.79 -0.43 19.67
C PRO A 60 1.92 0.88 18.90
N GLN A 61 2.31 1.95 19.59
CA GLN A 61 2.48 3.30 19.02
C GLN A 61 1.19 3.93 18.46
N GLY A 62 0.00 3.38 18.72
CA GLY A 62 -1.26 3.83 18.15
C GLY A 62 -1.51 5.34 18.31
N GLU A 63 -1.36 5.88 19.53
CA GLU A 63 -1.57 7.31 19.80
C GLU A 63 -0.59 8.21 19.03
N ALA A 64 0.69 7.84 19.00
CA ALA A 64 1.71 8.57 18.26
C ALA A 64 1.44 8.55 16.75
N LEU A 65 0.97 7.43 16.22
CA LEU A 65 0.56 7.30 14.83
C LEU A 65 -0.69 8.15 14.53
N LEU A 66 -1.68 8.16 15.42
CA LEU A 66 -2.89 8.99 15.27
C LEU A 66 -2.55 10.48 15.22
N HIS A 67 -1.72 10.95 16.14
CA HIS A 67 -1.25 12.33 16.15
C HIS A 67 -0.52 12.69 14.85
N ARG A 68 0.39 11.82 14.37
CA ARG A 68 1.09 12.04 13.10
C ARG A 68 0.13 12.09 11.90
N TRP A 69 -0.79 11.14 11.81
CA TRP A 69 -1.80 11.12 10.74
C TRP A 69 -2.63 12.40 10.71
N GLN A 70 -3.08 12.88 11.87
CA GLN A 70 -3.84 14.12 11.98
C GLN A 70 -3.01 15.34 11.58
N GLY A 71 -1.70 15.31 11.82
CA GLY A 71 -0.78 16.40 11.51
C GLY A 71 -0.62 16.70 10.02
N PHE A 72 -0.71 15.72 9.12
CA PHE A 72 -0.53 15.95 7.67
C PHE A 72 -1.77 15.61 6.83
N SER A 73 -2.67 14.73 7.31
CA SER A 73 -3.69 14.18 6.43
C SER A 73 -4.68 15.23 5.93
N GLY A 74 -4.95 16.30 6.69
CA GLY A 74 -5.79 17.43 6.26
C GLY A 74 -5.20 18.21 5.06
N GLU A 75 -3.88 18.15 4.89
CA GLU A 75 -3.13 18.89 3.88
C GLU A 75 -2.87 18.07 2.60
N LEU A 76 -3.31 16.80 2.57
CA LEU A 76 -3.25 15.95 1.38
C LEU A 76 -4.25 16.43 0.31
N ASN A 77 -3.85 17.46 -0.43
CA ASN A 77 -4.59 18.07 -1.52
C ASN A 77 -3.67 18.17 -2.75
N LEU A 78 -4.22 17.92 -3.93
CA LEU A 78 -3.52 18.16 -5.18
C LEU A 78 -3.91 19.52 -5.74
N GLU A 79 -2.91 20.31 -6.08
CA GLU A 79 -3.05 21.62 -6.71
C GLU A 79 -2.47 21.56 -8.12
N TYR A 80 -3.17 22.16 -9.08
CA TYR A 80 -2.69 22.22 -10.46
C TYR A 80 -1.81 23.44 -10.67
N HIS A 81 -0.58 23.22 -11.13
CA HIS A 81 0.36 24.23 -11.56
C HIS A 81 0.64 24.08 -13.05
N ALA A 82 0.66 25.19 -13.80
CA ALA A 82 0.86 25.17 -15.25
C ALA A 82 2.21 24.54 -15.66
N ASP A 83 3.26 24.74 -14.85
CA ASP A 83 4.62 24.31 -15.15
C ASP A 83 4.92 22.87 -14.71
N TYR A 84 4.17 22.35 -13.73
CA TYR A 84 4.47 21.09 -13.04
C TYR A 84 3.31 20.09 -13.06
N GLY A 85 2.13 20.49 -13.52
CA GLY A 85 0.92 19.68 -13.48
C GLY A 85 0.33 19.60 -12.08
N TRP A 86 -0.26 18.45 -11.74
CA TRP A 86 -0.89 18.22 -10.44
C TRP A 86 0.16 17.87 -9.39
N GLU A 87 0.36 18.76 -8.42
CA GLU A 87 1.37 18.64 -7.37
C GLU A 87 0.75 18.64 -5.98
N VAL A 88 1.55 18.23 -5.00
CA VAL A 88 1.25 18.30 -3.56
C VAL A 88 2.43 18.97 -2.88
N ASP A 89 2.18 19.64 -1.75
CA ASP A 89 3.26 20.18 -0.93
C ASP A 89 4.33 19.09 -0.62
N GLY A 90 5.59 19.44 -0.86
CA GLY A 90 6.71 18.52 -0.75
C GLY A 90 6.91 17.96 0.66
N ARG A 91 6.60 18.75 1.71
CA ARG A 91 6.69 18.30 3.10
C ARG A 91 5.54 17.34 3.41
N VAL A 92 4.32 17.66 3.00
CA VAL A 92 3.16 16.78 3.17
C VAL A 92 3.38 15.43 2.47
N ARG A 93 3.94 15.45 1.25
CA ARG A 93 4.35 14.24 0.52
C ARG A 93 5.36 13.41 1.31
N GLN A 94 6.42 14.05 1.81
CA GLN A 94 7.44 13.38 2.61
C GLN A 94 6.84 12.77 3.89
N ASP A 95 5.97 13.49 4.59
CA ASP A 95 5.31 13.00 5.80
C ASP A 95 4.43 11.79 5.49
N PHE A 96 3.69 11.83 4.38
CA PHE A 96 2.84 10.72 3.98
C PHE A 96 3.66 9.46 3.62
N ARG A 97 4.76 9.64 2.88
CA ARG A 97 5.73 8.59 2.54
C ARG A 97 6.38 7.97 3.78
N ALA A 98 6.88 8.81 4.69
CA ALA A 98 7.52 8.37 5.92
C ALA A 98 6.51 7.63 6.80
N TYR A 99 5.28 8.15 6.91
CA TYR A 99 4.20 7.51 7.65
C TYR A 99 3.90 6.10 7.12
N LEU A 100 3.73 5.92 5.80
CA LEU A 100 3.52 4.59 5.20
C LEU A 100 4.70 3.65 5.50
N SER A 101 5.92 4.14 5.39
CA SER A 101 7.14 3.36 5.67
C SER A 101 7.18 2.88 7.12
N ASP A 102 6.80 3.73 8.07
CA ASP A 102 6.81 3.43 9.50
C ASP A 102 5.74 2.41 9.87
N ILE A 103 4.50 2.59 9.41
CA ILE A 103 3.41 1.64 9.72
C ILE A 103 3.65 0.29 9.05
N TYR A 104 4.27 0.26 7.86
CA TYR A 104 4.67 -1.00 7.23
C TYR A 104 5.77 -1.69 8.04
N GLN A 105 6.75 -0.95 8.57
CA GLN A 105 7.77 -1.54 9.43
C GLN A 105 7.18 -2.17 10.70
N LEU A 106 6.10 -1.61 11.25
CA LEU A 106 5.39 -2.21 12.39
C LEU A 106 4.75 -3.56 12.02
N VAL A 107 4.18 -3.66 10.81
CA VAL A 107 3.69 -4.94 10.27
C VAL A 107 4.85 -5.92 10.07
N ASP A 108 5.96 -5.47 9.49
CA ASP A 108 7.13 -6.31 9.23
C ASP A 108 7.70 -6.94 10.51
N LYS A 109 7.84 -6.12 11.57
CA LYS A 109 8.26 -6.57 12.92
C LYS A 109 7.31 -7.58 13.57
N GLN A 110 6.06 -7.62 13.13
CA GLN A 110 5.02 -8.52 13.65
C GLN A 110 4.73 -9.68 12.70
N LYS A 111 5.54 -9.89 11.64
CA LYS A 111 5.27 -10.87 10.58
C LYS A 111 4.96 -12.29 11.09
N THR A 112 5.60 -12.71 12.17
CA THR A 112 5.42 -14.03 12.80
C THR A 112 4.03 -14.24 13.38
N ASN A 113 3.29 -13.17 13.67
CA ASN A 113 1.94 -13.24 14.23
C ASN A 113 0.87 -13.54 13.16
N TYR A 114 1.20 -13.42 11.88
CA TYR A 114 0.28 -13.61 10.76
C TYR A 114 0.36 -15.05 10.22
N SER A 115 -0.02 -16.05 11.01
CA SER A 115 0.23 -17.46 10.64
C SER A 115 -0.92 -18.12 9.88
N THR A 116 -2.15 -17.63 9.99
CA THR A 116 -3.31 -18.28 9.34
C THR A 116 -3.35 -17.98 7.84
N ALA A 117 -4.02 -18.84 7.06
CA ALA A 117 -4.21 -18.59 5.63
C ALA A 117 -4.91 -17.24 5.35
N LYS A 118 -5.86 -16.84 6.23
CA LYS A 118 -6.52 -15.53 6.17
C LYS A 118 -5.50 -14.39 6.35
N ASP A 119 -4.66 -14.48 7.38
CA ASP A 119 -3.65 -13.45 7.66
C ASP A 119 -2.61 -13.38 6.55
N GLN A 120 -2.22 -14.53 6.00
CA GLN A 120 -1.29 -14.62 4.88
C GLN A 120 -1.86 -13.97 3.63
N LYS A 121 -3.14 -14.20 3.29
CA LYS A 121 -3.84 -13.50 2.21
C LYS A 121 -3.87 -11.98 2.46
N LEU A 122 -4.23 -11.55 3.68
CA LEU A 122 -4.30 -10.14 4.03
C LEU A 122 -2.92 -9.45 3.99
N LEU A 123 -1.88 -10.07 4.54
CA LEU A 123 -0.52 -9.56 4.49
C LEU A 123 0.00 -9.49 3.05
N THR A 124 -0.31 -10.49 2.21
CA THR A 124 0.00 -10.40 0.77
C THR A 124 -0.64 -9.16 0.14
N SER A 125 -1.92 -8.91 0.45
CA SER A 125 -2.63 -7.73 -0.05
C SER A 125 -2.02 -6.42 0.46
N VAL A 126 -1.60 -6.37 1.72
CA VAL A 126 -0.90 -5.22 2.31
C VAL A 126 0.41 -4.94 1.58
N GLN A 127 1.20 -5.98 1.33
CA GLN A 127 2.48 -5.85 0.64
C GLN A 127 2.32 -5.34 -0.79
N VAL A 128 1.37 -5.89 -1.55
CA VAL A 128 1.06 -5.43 -2.92
C VAL A 128 0.62 -3.97 -2.94
N GLU A 129 -0.27 -3.57 -2.02
CA GLU A 129 -0.74 -2.19 -1.94
C GLU A 129 0.38 -1.23 -1.50
N ALA A 130 1.22 -1.61 -0.53
CA ALA A 130 2.33 -0.79 -0.06
C ALA A 130 3.39 -0.56 -1.15
N LEU A 131 3.69 -1.59 -1.95
CA LEU A 131 4.58 -1.47 -3.11
C LEU A 131 3.98 -0.59 -4.21
N ALA A 132 2.70 -0.77 -4.51
CA ALA A 132 2.00 0.08 -5.48
C ALA A 132 1.99 1.54 -5.02
N ALA A 133 1.67 1.80 -3.74
CA ALA A 133 1.67 3.13 -3.15
C ALA A 133 3.03 3.82 -3.31
N ARG A 134 4.12 3.11 -2.99
CA ARG A 134 5.49 3.60 -3.21
C ARG A 134 5.77 3.90 -4.69
N PHE A 135 5.33 3.04 -5.59
CA PHE A 135 5.48 3.26 -7.03
C PHE A 135 4.77 4.53 -7.50
N PHE A 136 3.51 4.75 -7.08
CA PHE A 136 2.77 5.94 -7.47
C PHE A 136 3.37 7.21 -6.87
N ASP A 137 3.77 7.15 -5.60
CA ASP A 137 4.48 8.24 -4.94
C ASP A 137 5.79 8.58 -5.68
N ILE A 138 6.62 7.62 -6.07
CA ILE A 138 7.87 7.95 -6.78
C ILE A 138 7.60 8.40 -8.22
N SER A 139 6.71 7.72 -8.94
CA SER A 139 6.46 8.00 -10.37
C SER A 139 5.72 9.30 -10.63
N SER A 140 5.16 9.92 -9.59
CA SER A 140 4.53 11.24 -9.65
C SER A 140 5.40 12.35 -9.04
N THR A 141 6.69 12.08 -8.77
CA THR A 141 7.66 13.15 -8.46
C THR A 141 8.45 13.49 -9.71
N TYR A 142 8.85 14.76 -9.84
CA TYR A 142 9.85 15.17 -10.82
C TYR A 142 11.20 14.47 -10.60
N ASP A 143 11.64 14.38 -9.34
CA ASP A 143 12.95 13.81 -8.96
C ASP A 143 13.00 12.27 -9.00
N GLY A 144 11.86 11.60 -9.24
CA GLY A 144 11.75 10.15 -9.24
C GLY A 144 12.36 9.52 -7.98
N THR A 145 13.29 8.57 -8.19
CA THR A 145 13.94 7.84 -7.11
C THR A 145 14.89 8.68 -6.27
N GLU A 146 15.37 9.83 -6.76
CA GLU A 146 16.24 10.72 -5.97
C GLU A 146 15.49 11.35 -4.78
N SER A 147 14.15 11.39 -4.83
CA SER A 147 13.32 11.82 -3.71
C SER A 147 13.27 10.81 -2.55
N LEU A 148 13.82 9.60 -2.72
CA LEU A 148 13.67 8.51 -1.76
C LEU A 148 14.80 8.48 -0.72
N PHE A 149 14.46 8.75 0.55
CA PHE A 149 15.42 8.61 1.64
C PHE A 149 15.82 7.15 1.89
N THR A 150 17.10 6.93 2.20
CA THR A 150 17.63 5.62 2.56
C THR A 150 16.90 4.99 3.75
N SER A 151 16.42 5.80 4.70
CA SER A 151 15.63 5.34 5.85
C SER A 151 14.32 4.68 5.44
N ASP A 152 13.66 5.22 4.41
CA ASP A 152 12.38 4.70 3.93
C ASP A 152 12.60 3.41 3.15
N MET A 153 13.67 3.35 2.33
CA MET A 153 14.06 2.14 1.61
C MET A 153 14.38 0.97 2.55
N LYS A 154 14.99 1.24 3.72
CA LYS A 154 15.26 0.20 4.73
C LYS A 154 13.97 -0.33 5.38
N LYS A 155 12.94 0.50 5.52
CA LYS A 155 11.67 0.14 6.16
C LYS A 155 10.72 -0.58 5.20
N LEU A 156 10.74 -0.20 3.93
CA LEU A 156 9.89 -0.73 2.87
C LEU A 156 10.77 -1.00 1.64
N ASN A 157 11.50 -2.11 1.67
CA ASN A 157 12.39 -2.52 0.59
C ASN A 157 11.61 -3.25 -0.52
N PRO A 158 11.50 -2.69 -1.74
CA PRO A 158 10.63 -3.24 -2.75
C PRO A 158 11.09 -4.59 -3.30
N GLN A 159 12.39 -4.85 -3.38
CA GLN A 159 12.94 -6.12 -3.86
C GLN A 159 12.61 -7.26 -2.89
N ILE A 160 12.85 -7.06 -1.59
CA ILE A 160 12.57 -8.06 -0.55
C ILE A 160 11.07 -8.35 -0.48
N ILE A 161 10.25 -7.29 -0.43
CA ILE A 161 8.79 -7.44 -0.30
C ILE A 161 8.19 -8.10 -1.54
N SER A 162 8.68 -7.78 -2.75
CA SER A 162 8.21 -8.42 -3.98
C SER A 162 8.51 -9.92 -3.99
N ALA A 163 9.70 -10.33 -3.54
CA ALA A 163 10.06 -11.73 -3.39
C ALA A 163 9.14 -12.45 -2.39
N ASP A 164 8.87 -11.83 -1.22
CA ASP A 164 7.94 -12.33 -0.22
C ASP A 164 6.53 -12.53 -0.78
N VAL A 165 6.00 -11.56 -1.54
CA VAL A 165 4.67 -11.65 -2.18
C VAL A 165 4.60 -12.86 -3.10
N LYS A 166 5.59 -13.03 -3.98
CA LYS A 166 5.62 -14.17 -4.92
C LYS A 166 5.70 -15.50 -4.18
N GLY A 167 6.59 -15.63 -3.20
CA GLY A 167 6.73 -16.85 -2.40
C GLY A 167 5.44 -17.21 -1.66
N ARG A 168 4.77 -16.21 -1.10
CA ARG A 168 3.51 -16.38 -0.37
C ARG A 168 2.34 -16.79 -1.26
N LEU A 169 2.23 -16.21 -2.46
CA LEU A 169 1.23 -16.63 -3.45
C LEU A 169 1.42 -18.09 -3.86
N VAL A 170 2.67 -18.54 -4.04
CA VAL A 170 2.98 -19.96 -4.35
C VAL A 170 2.61 -20.88 -3.18
N SER A 171 2.94 -20.47 -1.95
CA SER A 171 2.61 -21.24 -0.75
C SER A 171 1.10 -21.38 -0.57
N LEU A 172 0.36 -20.26 -0.67
CA LEU A 172 -1.11 -20.25 -0.60
C LEU A 172 -1.73 -21.14 -1.69
N ALA A 173 -1.24 -21.06 -2.93
CA ALA A 173 -1.74 -21.88 -4.04
C ALA A 173 -1.49 -23.38 -3.83
N SER A 174 -0.32 -23.73 -3.29
CA SER A 174 0.04 -25.12 -2.98
C SER A 174 -0.74 -25.70 -1.81
N SER A 175 -1.12 -24.85 -0.84
CA SER A 175 -1.90 -25.25 0.34
C SER A 175 -3.42 -25.30 0.10
N SER A 176 -3.90 -24.77 -1.03
CA SER A 176 -5.32 -24.74 -1.38
C SER A 176 -5.78 -26.08 -1.94
N SER A 177 -6.86 -26.64 -1.38
CA SER A 177 -7.53 -27.83 -1.94
C SER A 177 -8.45 -27.50 -3.11
N GLU A 178 -8.86 -26.24 -3.26
CA GLU A 178 -9.74 -25.80 -4.34
C GLU A 178 -8.94 -25.43 -5.60
N ALA A 179 -9.23 -26.10 -6.72
CA ALA A 179 -8.56 -25.84 -8.00
C ALA A 179 -8.79 -24.42 -8.53
N GLY A 180 -10.00 -23.87 -8.31
CA GLY A 180 -10.33 -22.49 -8.67
C GLY A 180 -9.44 -21.48 -7.98
N MET A 181 -9.36 -21.56 -6.65
CA MET A 181 -8.46 -20.72 -5.83
C MET A 181 -6.98 -20.89 -6.22
N LYS A 182 -6.51 -22.12 -6.48
CA LYS A 182 -5.14 -22.38 -6.94
C LYS A 182 -4.82 -21.63 -8.24
N ASN A 183 -5.71 -21.71 -9.23
CA ASN A 183 -5.56 -21.03 -10.50
C ASN A 183 -5.61 -19.50 -10.35
N SER A 184 -6.50 -18.99 -9.50
CA SER A 184 -6.61 -17.56 -9.21
C SER A 184 -5.32 -17.01 -8.55
N LEU A 185 -4.73 -17.73 -7.59
CA LEU A 185 -3.49 -17.34 -6.94
C LEU A 185 -2.28 -17.40 -7.88
N ALA A 186 -2.20 -18.42 -8.74
CA ALA A 186 -1.20 -18.49 -9.79
C ALA A 186 -1.33 -17.31 -10.77
N SER A 187 -2.56 -16.97 -11.16
CA SER A 187 -2.84 -15.80 -12.01
C SER A 187 -2.43 -14.49 -11.32
N ALA A 188 -2.71 -14.34 -10.02
CA ALA A 188 -2.30 -13.17 -9.25
C ALA A 188 -0.77 -13.01 -9.24
N LYS A 189 -0.02 -14.12 -9.09
CA LYS A 189 1.45 -14.12 -9.20
C LYS A 189 1.90 -13.66 -10.59
N SER A 190 1.37 -14.23 -11.66
CA SER A 190 1.76 -13.84 -13.02
C SER A 190 1.45 -12.37 -13.32
N LYS A 191 0.33 -11.84 -12.82
CA LYS A 191 0.00 -10.41 -12.94
C LYS A 191 0.98 -9.54 -12.16
N TRP A 192 1.38 -9.96 -10.96
CA TRP A 192 2.39 -9.26 -10.19
C TRP A 192 3.73 -9.23 -10.93
N GLU A 193 4.21 -10.37 -11.45
CA GLU A 193 5.45 -10.47 -12.22
C GLU A 193 5.44 -9.57 -13.46
N PHE A 194 4.29 -9.41 -14.10
CA PHE A 194 4.14 -8.51 -15.25
C PHE A 194 4.44 -7.04 -14.92
N VAL A 195 4.04 -6.56 -13.74
CA VAL A 195 4.26 -5.17 -13.30
C VAL A 195 5.47 -4.99 -12.40
N GLU A 196 6.08 -6.09 -11.94
CA GLU A 196 7.14 -6.10 -10.93
C GLU A 196 8.30 -5.17 -11.31
N ASN A 197 8.77 -5.23 -12.54
CA ASN A 197 9.92 -4.42 -12.96
C ASN A 197 9.60 -2.91 -12.91
N SER A 198 8.36 -2.51 -13.20
CA SER A 198 7.92 -1.12 -13.06
C SER A 198 7.78 -0.72 -11.60
N VAL A 199 7.23 -1.59 -10.76
CA VAL A 199 6.98 -1.28 -9.34
C VAL A 199 8.25 -1.31 -8.48
N VAL A 200 9.16 -2.24 -8.76
CA VAL A 200 10.35 -2.50 -7.94
C VAL A 200 11.56 -1.71 -8.41
N ASN A 201 11.74 -1.57 -9.73
CA ASN A 201 12.88 -0.87 -10.30
C ASN A 201 12.52 0.50 -10.87
N TYR A 202 11.27 0.94 -10.72
CA TYR A 202 10.75 2.22 -11.22
C TYR A 202 10.97 2.42 -12.73
N LYS A 203 11.07 1.33 -13.49
CA LYS A 203 11.27 1.36 -14.94
C LYS A 203 9.94 1.56 -15.67
N GLY A 204 9.90 2.52 -16.60
CA GLY A 204 8.69 2.81 -17.37
C GLY A 204 7.63 3.49 -16.52
N GLN A 205 7.97 4.67 -15.98
CA GLN A 205 7.13 5.54 -15.13
C GLN A 205 5.72 5.81 -15.70
N SER A 206 5.43 5.45 -16.96
CA SER A 206 4.14 5.57 -17.63
C SER A 206 3.17 4.40 -17.45
N ALA A 207 3.55 3.31 -16.76
CA ALA A 207 2.68 2.13 -16.58
C ALA A 207 1.62 2.26 -15.46
N TYR A 208 1.33 3.49 -15.00
CA TYR A 208 0.51 3.74 -13.80
C TYR A 208 -0.89 3.13 -13.86
N PHE A 209 -1.60 3.20 -14.98
CA PHE A 209 -2.90 2.53 -15.14
C PHE A 209 -2.80 1.00 -15.02
N VAL A 210 -1.76 0.41 -15.58
CA VAL A 210 -1.53 -1.04 -15.57
C VAL A 210 -1.23 -1.51 -14.15
N VAL A 211 -0.39 -0.78 -13.41
CA VAL A 211 -0.10 -1.05 -12.00
C VAL A 211 -1.38 -0.92 -11.16
N TYR A 212 -2.18 0.13 -11.37
CA TYR A 212 -3.43 0.35 -10.64
C TYR A 212 -4.47 -0.76 -10.89
N ALA A 213 -4.61 -1.18 -12.15
CA ALA A 213 -5.50 -2.28 -12.51
C ALA A 213 -5.01 -3.62 -11.91
N THR A 214 -3.70 -3.85 -11.95
CA THR A 214 -3.07 -5.08 -11.48
C THR A 214 -3.22 -5.25 -9.97
N LYS A 215 -2.91 -4.22 -9.16
CA LYS A 215 -3.07 -4.30 -7.70
C LYS A 215 -4.53 -4.60 -7.31
N ASN A 216 -5.50 -4.00 -8.02
CA ASN A 216 -6.92 -4.21 -7.76
C ASN A 216 -7.36 -5.65 -8.12
N LYS A 217 -6.83 -6.22 -9.21
CA LYS A 217 -7.10 -7.62 -9.58
C LYS A 217 -6.50 -8.61 -8.59
N ILE A 218 -5.28 -8.38 -8.12
CA ILE A 218 -4.66 -9.22 -7.09
C ILE A 218 -5.46 -9.12 -5.78
N HIS A 219 -5.89 -7.92 -5.38
CA HIS A 219 -6.73 -7.74 -4.20
C HIS A 219 -8.05 -8.50 -4.30
N GLN A 220 -8.71 -8.49 -5.47
CA GLN A 220 -9.93 -9.28 -5.70
C GLN A 220 -9.72 -10.78 -5.49
N VAL A 221 -8.59 -11.33 -5.95
CA VAL A 221 -8.24 -12.74 -5.72
C VAL A 221 -8.03 -13.02 -4.23
N LEU A 222 -7.26 -12.16 -3.54
CA LEU A 222 -6.92 -12.35 -2.13
C LEU A 222 -8.11 -12.15 -1.18
N ALA A 223 -9.16 -11.44 -1.61
CA ALA A 223 -10.39 -11.22 -0.85
C ALA A 223 -11.43 -12.34 -1.02
N GLN A 224 -11.22 -13.29 -1.93
CA GLN A 224 -12.12 -14.45 -2.08
C GLN A 224 -12.03 -15.33 -0.84
N LYS A 225 -13.21 -15.68 -0.30
CA LYS A 225 -13.37 -16.57 0.84
C LYS A 225 -12.91 -17.97 0.46
#